data_AF-A0A661KV56-F1
#
_entry.id   AF-A0A661KV56-F1
#
_cell.length_a   1.000
_cell.length_b   1.000
_cell.length_c   1.000
_cell.angle_alpha   90.00
_cell.angle_beta   90.00
_cell.angle_gamma   90.00
#
_symmetry.space_group_name_H-M   'P 1'
#
loop_
_entity.id
_entity.type
_entity.pdbx_description
1 polymer ?
#
loop_
_entity_poly.entity_id
_entity_poly.type
_entity_poly.pdbx_seq_one_letter_code
_entity_poly.pdbx_strand_id
1 'polypeptide(L)'
;MQLIPYFQYSVNAVIGTLLLGIQCRQMGQRGFYGAAVEVDPDSDVTPYLIFCWLKIILSGFRRAHGVLRRFYNLADIRSSHSTVTWEEAAGYFLCLALLPQIRWGPQLQTLLNRYSQSTRLFLFGTPSQHRASAHL
;
A
#
# COMPACT_ATOMS: atom_id res chain seq x y z
N MET A 1 -10.91 14.60 -24.78
CA MET A 1 -10.22 14.46 -23.48
C MET A 1 -10.37 13.02 -23.03
N GLN A 2 -9.29 12.23 -23.13
CA GLN A 2 -9.26 10.84 -22.73
C GLN A 2 -9.02 10.81 -21.22
N LEU A 3 -10.01 10.33 -20.46
CA LEU A 3 -9.86 10.09 -19.03
C LEU A 3 -8.73 9.08 -18.84
N ILE A 4 -7.62 9.52 -18.25
CA ILE A 4 -6.62 8.63 -17.66
C ILE A 4 -7.40 7.62 -16.80
N PRO A 5 -7.27 6.30 -17.01
CA PRO A 5 -8.17 5.36 -16.38
C PRO A 5 -7.99 5.45 -14.87
N TYR A 6 -9.06 5.83 -14.17
CA TYR A 6 -9.16 5.84 -12.70
C TYR A 6 -8.75 4.49 -12.05
N PHE A 7 -8.61 3.44 -12.85
CA PHE A 7 -8.15 2.12 -12.45
C PHE A 7 -6.70 2.10 -11.92
N GLN A 8 -5.81 2.93 -12.48
CA GLN A 8 -4.38 3.03 -12.09
C GLN A 8 -4.18 3.53 -10.65
N TYR A 9 -5.20 4.17 -10.05
CA TYR A 9 -5.13 4.72 -8.69
C TYR A 9 -5.99 3.96 -7.66
N SER A 10 -6.48 2.77 -8.02
CA SER A 10 -7.13 1.90 -7.04
C SER A 10 -6.10 1.41 -6.01
N VAL A 11 -6.53 1.20 -4.76
CA VAL A 11 -5.66 0.61 -3.73
C VAL A 11 -5.09 -0.73 -4.19
N ASN A 12 -5.85 -1.48 -5.00
CA ASN A 12 -5.41 -2.75 -5.54
C ASN A 12 -4.25 -2.59 -6.54
N ALA A 13 -4.32 -1.60 -7.44
CA ALA A 13 -3.24 -1.28 -8.38
C ALA A 13 -1.99 -0.81 -7.63
N VAL A 14 -2.15 0.10 -6.66
CA VAL A 14 -1.06 0.59 -5.82
C VAL A 14 -0.37 -0.55 -5.07
N ILE A 15 -1.14 -1.43 -4.42
CA ILE A 15 -0.59 -2.60 -3.71
C ILE A 15 0.12 -3.54 -4.71
N GLY A 16 -0.47 -3.77 -5.89
CA GLY A 16 0.16 -4.55 -6.96
C GLY A 16 1.54 -4.01 -7.37
N THR A 17 1.65 -2.70 -7.62
CA THR A 17 2.92 -2.04 -7.95
C THR A 17 3.95 -2.17 -6.83
N LEU A 18 3.54 -2.04 -5.57
CA LEU A 18 4.46 -2.18 -4.43
C LEU A 18 4.93 -3.64 -4.26
N LEU A 19 4.05 -4.62 -4.50
CA LEU A 19 4.43 -6.04 -4.49
C LEU A 19 5.46 -6.35 -5.59
N LEU A 20 5.24 -5.81 -6.79
CA LEU A 20 6.18 -5.91 -7.90
C LEU A 20 7.54 -5.29 -7.55
N GLY A 21 7.54 -4.11 -6.93
CA GLY A 21 8.79 -3.47 -6.47
C GLY A 21 9.56 -4.30 -5.44
N ILE A 22 8.86 -5.00 -4.55
CA ILE A 22 9.50 -5.95 -3.63
C ILE A 22 10.11 -7.13 -4.38
N GLN A 23 9.42 -7.69 -5.38
CA GLN A 23 9.94 -8.79 -6.20
C GLN A 23 11.18 -8.37 -7.01
N CYS A 24 11.14 -7.22 -7.69
CA CYS A 24 12.29 -6.67 -8.40
C CYS A 24 13.51 -6.56 -7.48
N ARG A 25 13.28 -6.14 -6.23
CA ARG A 25 14.35 -6.02 -5.23
C ARG A 25 14.89 -7.37 -4.76
N GLN A 26 14.03 -8.37 -4.58
CA GLN A 26 14.45 -9.75 -4.28
C GLN A 26 15.29 -10.34 -5.41
N MET A 27 15.04 -9.94 -6.66
CA MET A 27 15.84 -10.30 -7.84
C MET A 27 17.14 -9.48 -7.98
N GLY A 28 17.47 -8.62 -7.00
CA GLY A 28 18.73 -7.88 -6.95
C GLY A 28 18.68 -6.46 -7.54
N GLN A 29 17.54 -6.01 -8.04
CA GLN A 29 17.40 -4.62 -8.51
C GLN A 29 17.33 -3.65 -7.33
N ARG A 30 17.98 -2.49 -7.44
CA ARG A 30 18.00 -1.46 -6.39
C ARG A 30 17.12 -0.28 -6.76
N GLY A 31 16.42 0.28 -5.77
CA GLY A 31 15.59 1.48 -5.94
C GLY A 31 14.18 1.19 -6.45
N PHE A 32 13.54 2.22 -7.00
CA PHE A 32 12.14 2.20 -7.46
C PHE A 32 11.99 2.03 -8.97
N TYR A 33 13.10 2.02 -9.72
CA TYR A 33 13.12 1.97 -11.18
C TYR A 33 12.66 0.62 -11.75
N GLY A 34 13.02 -0.49 -11.11
CA GLY A 34 12.57 -1.82 -11.53
C GLY A 34 11.05 -1.95 -11.53
N ALA A 35 10.41 -1.44 -10.47
CA ALA A 35 8.96 -1.41 -10.34
C ALA A 35 8.30 -0.49 -11.39
N ALA A 36 8.92 0.64 -11.70
CA ALA A 36 8.40 1.60 -12.67
C ALA A 36 8.46 1.07 -14.12
N VAL A 37 9.46 0.25 -14.44
CA VAL A 37 9.60 -0.35 -15.79
C VAL A 37 8.65 -1.53 -15.98
N GLU A 38 8.37 -2.29 -14.93
CA GLU A 38 7.49 -3.47 -14.98
C GLU A 38 5.99 -3.10 -14.86
N VAL A 39 5.66 -1.96 -14.27
CA VAL A 39 4.31 -1.41 -14.33
C VAL A 39 4.11 -0.75 -15.68
N ASP A 40 3.44 -1.47 -16.58
CA ASP A 40 2.88 -1.03 -17.87
C ASP A 40 3.66 0.13 -18.56
N PRO A 41 4.40 -0.13 -19.65
CA PRO A 41 5.24 0.88 -20.31
C PRO A 41 4.47 2.12 -20.83
N ASP A 42 3.14 2.04 -20.95
CA ASP A 42 2.26 3.17 -21.31
C ASP A 42 1.75 3.96 -20.08
N SER A 43 2.18 3.59 -18.87
CA SER A 43 1.79 4.23 -17.61
C SER A 43 2.84 5.27 -17.20
N ASP A 44 2.42 6.52 -16.96
CA ASP A 44 3.26 7.61 -16.42
C ASP A 44 3.71 7.37 -14.94
N VAL A 45 3.82 6.12 -14.51
CA VAL A 45 4.19 5.74 -13.15
C VAL A 45 5.68 5.95 -12.95
N THR A 46 6.00 7.15 -12.44
CA THR A 46 7.38 7.49 -12.11
C THR A 46 7.85 6.76 -10.84
N PRO A 47 9.16 6.49 -10.70
CA PRO A 47 9.76 6.00 -9.46
C PRO A 47 9.39 6.85 -8.23
N TYR A 48 9.25 8.17 -8.41
CA TYR A 48 8.82 9.09 -7.36
C TYR A 48 7.37 8.86 -6.92
N LEU A 49 6.47 8.57 -7.87
CA LEU A 49 5.09 8.22 -7.57
C LEU A 49 5.02 6.91 -6.76
N ILE A 50 5.82 5.91 -7.11
CA ILE A 50 5.92 4.65 -6.35
C ILE A 50 6.42 4.92 -4.92
N PHE A 51 7.41 5.79 -4.75
CA PHE A 51 7.86 6.21 -3.42
C PHE A 51 6.74 6.90 -2.62
N CYS A 52 5.97 7.80 -3.25
CA CYS A 52 4.84 8.46 -2.62
C CYS A 52 3.76 7.46 -2.19
N TRP A 53 3.46 6.46 -3.02
CA TRP A 53 2.53 5.38 -2.70
C TRP A 53 3.03 4.54 -1.53
N LEU A 54 4.30 4.12 -1.55
CA LEU A 54 4.92 3.38 -0.45
C LEU A 54 4.77 4.15 0.87
N LYS A 55 5.02 5.47 0.85
CA LYS A 55 4.86 6.33 2.02
C LYS A 55 3.41 6.36 2.52
N ILE A 56 2.43 6.51 1.63
CA ILE A 56 1.00 6.53 1.99
C ILE A 56 0.57 5.19 2.60
N ILE A 57 0.94 4.08 1.98
CA ILE A 57 0.60 2.73 2.44
C ILE A 57 1.22 2.45 3.81
N LEU A 58 2.52 2.72 3.99
CA LEU A 58 3.17 2.54 5.29
C LEU A 58 2.57 3.43 6.37
N SER A 59 2.23 4.68 6.05
CA SER A 59 1.57 5.57 7.01
C SER A 59 0.22 5.01 7.46
N GLY A 60 -0.57 4.46 6.52
CA GLY A 60 -1.83 3.78 6.82
C GLY A 60 -1.63 2.57 7.73
N PHE A 61 -0.65 1.71 7.42
CA PHE A 61 -0.36 0.53 8.23
C PHE A 61 0.16 0.87 9.63
N ARG A 62 1.09 1.83 9.76
CA ARG A 62 1.59 2.30 11.05
C ARG A 62 0.47 2.81 11.93
N ARG A 63 -0.42 3.64 11.38
CA ARG A 63 -1.61 4.13 12.08
C ARG A 63 -2.53 2.99 12.52
N ALA A 64 -2.71 1.99 11.66
CA ALA A 64 -3.60 0.86 11.91
C ALA A 64 -2.97 -0.25 12.75
N HIS A 65 -1.66 -0.22 13.00
CA HIS A 65 -0.88 -1.32 13.56
C HIS A 65 -1.49 -1.86 14.86
N GLY A 66 -1.84 -0.96 15.80
CA GLY A 66 -2.45 -1.33 17.08
C GLY A 66 -3.83 -2.00 16.97
N VAL A 67 -4.57 -1.73 15.89
CA VAL A 67 -5.85 -2.39 15.61
C VAL A 67 -5.61 -3.71 14.89
N LEU A 68 -4.73 -3.72 13.88
CA LEU A 68 -4.44 -4.90 13.06
C LEU A 68 -3.78 -6.02 13.87
N ARG A 69 -2.97 -5.71 14.89
CA ARG A 69 -2.35 -6.72 15.76
C ARG A 69 -3.37 -7.61 16.50
N ARG A 70 -4.64 -7.19 16.58
CA ARG A 70 -5.73 -7.99 17.18
C ARG A 70 -6.18 -9.13 16.27
N PHE A 71 -5.84 -9.05 14.99
CA PHE A 71 -6.31 -9.97 13.94
C PHE A 71 -5.17 -10.68 13.21
N TYR A 72 -3.96 -10.13 13.27
CA TYR A 72 -2.77 -10.61 12.56
C TYR A 72 -1.57 -10.58 13.50
N ASN A 73 -0.64 -11.53 13.33
CA ASN A 73 0.63 -11.50 14.06
C ASN A 73 1.57 -10.47 13.43
N LEU A 74 1.73 -9.31 14.10
CA LEU A 74 2.59 -8.21 13.65
C LEU A 74 3.82 -8.00 14.57
N ALA A 75 4.13 -8.96 15.45
CA ALA A 75 5.14 -8.79 16.51
C ALA A 75 6.54 -8.45 15.97
N ASP A 76 6.88 -8.97 14.79
CA ASP A 76 8.20 -8.80 14.18
C ASP A 76 8.34 -7.51 13.35
N ILE A 77 7.26 -6.75 13.18
CA ILE A 77 7.28 -5.52 12.39
C ILE A 77 7.79 -4.36 13.27
N ARG A 78 9.03 -3.95 13.02
CA ARG A 78 9.62 -2.76 13.64
C ARG A 78 9.32 -1.53 12.78
N SER A 79 8.30 -0.77 13.16
CA SER A 79 7.99 0.50 12.50
C SER A 79 8.87 1.64 13.05
N SER A 80 9.79 2.15 12.24
CA SER A 80 10.47 3.43 12.52
C SER A 80 9.68 4.57 11.88
N HIS A 81 9.08 5.43 12.69
CA HIS A 81 8.25 6.54 12.20
C HIS A 81 9.01 7.50 11.25
N SER A 82 10.35 7.52 11.30
CA SER A 82 11.22 8.42 10.53
C SER A 82 11.64 7.91 9.15
N THR A 83 11.60 6.60 8.86
CA THR A 83 12.16 6.05 7.61
C THR A 83 11.15 5.20 6.86
N VAL A 84 10.91 5.51 5.59
CA VAL A 84 10.07 4.70 4.69
C VAL A 84 10.96 3.61 4.11
N THR A 85 10.70 2.35 4.44
CA THR A 85 11.55 1.22 4.02
C THR A 85 10.74 0.14 3.33
N TRP A 86 11.35 -0.50 2.34
CA TRP A 86 10.75 -1.64 1.65
C TRP A 86 10.63 -2.86 2.58
N GLU A 87 11.55 -2.99 3.54
CA GLU A 87 11.57 -4.04 4.55
C GLU A 87 10.32 -4.00 5.43
N GLU A 88 9.93 -2.81 5.91
CA GLU A 88 8.73 -2.67 6.71
C GLU A 88 7.46 -2.99 5.90
N ALA A 89 7.41 -2.51 4.65
CA ALA A 89 6.27 -2.80 3.78
C ALA A 89 6.15 -4.30 3.47
N ALA A 90 7.28 -4.97 3.20
CA ALA A 90 7.33 -6.41 3.01
C ALA A 90 6.87 -7.16 4.27
N GLY A 91 7.27 -6.71 5.46
CA GLY A 91 6.80 -7.27 6.73
C GLY A 91 5.28 -7.18 6.89
N TYR A 92 4.69 -6.02 6.62
CA TYR A 92 3.23 -5.87 6.63
C TYR A 92 2.55 -6.78 5.61
N PHE A 93 3.03 -6.79 4.36
CA PHE A 93 2.43 -7.60 3.31
C PHE A 93 2.48 -9.09 3.62
N LEU A 94 3.59 -9.57 4.17
CA LEU A 94 3.73 -10.96 4.61
C LEU A 94 2.72 -11.32 5.71
N CYS A 95 2.68 -10.53 6.80
CA CYS A 95 1.78 -10.79 7.93
C CYS A 95 0.29 -10.67 7.57
N LEU A 96 -0.03 -9.86 6.56
CA LEU A 96 -1.40 -9.64 6.08
C LEU A 96 -1.79 -10.57 4.93
N ALA A 97 -0.92 -11.52 4.56
CA ALA A 97 -1.10 -12.45 3.44
C ALA A 97 -1.34 -11.75 2.08
N LEU A 98 -0.77 -10.57 1.90
CA LEU A 98 -0.73 -9.84 0.63
C LEU A 98 0.48 -10.30 -0.17
N LEU A 99 0.41 -11.51 -0.73
CA LEU A 99 1.53 -12.12 -1.47
C LEU A 99 1.23 -12.10 -2.98
N PRO A 100 2.23 -11.83 -3.84
CA PRO A 100 2.02 -11.77 -5.29
C PRO A 100 1.68 -13.15 -5.91
N GLN A 101 2.07 -14.24 -5.25
CA GLN A 101 1.77 -15.61 -5.69
C GLN A 101 0.31 -16.01 -5.43
N ILE A 102 -0.40 -15.25 -4.58
CA ILE A 102 -1.80 -15.46 -4.25
C ILE A 102 -2.57 -14.33 -4.92
N ARG A 103 -3.79 -14.55 -5.42
CA ARG A 103 -4.66 -13.43 -5.82
C ARG A 103 -4.88 -12.54 -4.59
N TRP A 104 -4.13 -11.45 -4.42
CA TRP A 104 -4.10 -10.61 -3.20
C TRP A 104 -5.31 -9.70 -3.04
N GLY A 105 -6.07 -9.46 -4.12
CA GLY A 105 -7.22 -8.56 -4.13
C GLY A 105 -8.30 -8.90 -3.09
N PRO A 106 -8.77 -10.16 -2.99
CA PRO A 106 -9.70 -10.57 -1.94
C PRO A 106 -9.19 -10.35 -0.51
N GLN A 107 -7.92 -10.68 -0.22
CA GLN A 107 -7.30 -10.51 1.11
C GLN A 107 -7.23 -9.03 1.46
N LEU A 108 -6.84 -8.19 0.49
CA LEU A 108 -6.84 -6.74 0.62
C LEU A 108 -8.25 -6.24 0.92
N GLN A 109 -9.28 -6.71 0.22
CA GLN A 109 -10.66 -6.30 0.48
C GLN A 109 -11.13 -6.72 1.87
N THR A 110 -10.83 -7.96 2.30
CA THR A 110 -11.15 -8.43 3.66
C THR A 110 -10.46 -7.58 4.72
N LEU A 111 -9.19 -7.24 4.53
CA LEU A 111 -8.42 -6.37 5.41
C LEU A 111 -9.07 -4.97 5.52
N LEU A 112 -9.37 -4.34 4.38
CA LEU A 112 -10.00 -3.02 4.32
C LEU A 112 -11.36 -3.02 5.04
N ASN A 113 -12.20 -4.02 4.76
CA ASN A 113 -13.51 -4.18 5.38
C ASN A 113 -13.40 -4.37 6.89
N ARG A 114 -12.50 -5.26 7.33
CA ARG A 114 -12.29 -5.55 8.76
C ARG A 114 -11.84 -4.32 9.52
N TYR A 115 -10.86 -3.58 8.98
CA TYR A 115 -10.39 -2.34 9.60
C TYR A 115 -11.49 -1.29 9.67
N SER A 116 -12.24 -1.09 8.58
CA SER A 116 -13.36 -0.14 8.52
C SER A 116 -14.48 -0.49 9.49
N GLN A 117 -14.86 -1.77 9.57
CA GLN A 117 -15.87 -2.23 10.53
C GLN A 117 -15.43 -2.01 11.98
N SER A 118 -14.14 -2.20 12.28
CA SER A 118 -13.59 -2.09 13.64
C SER A 118 -13.37 -0.64 14.08
N THR A 119 -13.13 0.28 13.15
CA THR A 119 -12.71 1.67 13.48
C THR A 119 -13.65 2.75 12.96
N ARG A 120 -14.55 2.40 12.03
CA ARG A 120 -15.33 3.34 11.20
C ARG A 120 -14.47 4.28 10.35
N LEU A 121 -13.20 3.97 10.14
CA LEU A 121 -12.24 4.76 9.36
C LEU A 121 -11.74 3.97 8.14
N PHE A 122 -11.25 4.69 7.12
CA PHE A 122 -10.53 4.06 6.02
C PHE A 122 -9.09 3.73 6.41
N LEU A 123 -8.61 2.55 6.00
CA LEU A 123 -7.23 2.13 6.23
C LEU A 123 -6.25 3.04 5.49
N PHE A 124 -6.57 3.36 4.23
CA PHE A 124 -5.79 4.27 3.39
C PHE A 124 -6.65 5.44 2.93
N GLY A 125 -6.08 6.65 2.97
CA GLY A 125 -6.76 7.88 2.61
C GLY A 125 -7.78 8.37 3.65
N THR A 126 -8.48 9.43 3.26
CA THR A 126 -9.50 10.13 4.07
C THR A 126 -10.84 10.08 3.33
N PRO A 127 -11.96 9.79 4.03
CA PRO A 127 -13.30 9.88 3.44
C PRO A 127 -13.50 11.20 2.71
N SER A 128 -14.14 11.18 1.54
CA SER A 128 -14.49 12.43 0.82
C SER A 128 -15.30 13.39 1.70
N GLN A 129 -16.19 12.85 2.55
CA GLN A 129 -17.03 13.61 3.48
C GLN A 129 -16.23 14.41 4.53
N HIS A 130 -15.00 14.02 4.84
CA HIS A 130 -14.14 14.72 5.81
C HIS A 130 -13.15 15.68 5.14
N ARG A 131 -13.10 15.74 3.80
CA ARG A 131 -12.23 16.68 3.08
C ARG A 131 -12.80 18.10 3.05
N ALA A 132 -14.12 18.25 3.17
CA ALA A 132 -14.79 19.54 3.15
C ALA A 132 -14.67 20.31 4.49
N SER A 133 -14.32 19.64 5.58
CA SER A 133 -14.24 20.25 6.92
C SER A 133 -12.89 20.91 7.23
N ALA A 134 -11.92 20.88 6.30
CA ALA A 134 -10.61 21.51 6.47
C ALA A 134 -10.53 22.95 5.89
N HIS A 135 -11.67 23.54 5.52
CA HIS A 135 -11.79 24.90 5.00
C HIS A 135 -12.75 25.76 5.85
N LEU A 136 -12.62 25.72 7.17
CA LEU A 136 -13.18 26.73 8.07
C LEU A 136 -12.12 27.16 9.08
#